data_AF-A0A382W0W8-F1
#
_entry.id   AF-A0A382W0W8-F1
#
_cell.length_a   1.000
_cell.length_b   1.000
_cell.length_c   1.000
_cell.angle_alpha   90.00
_cell.angle_beta   90.00
_cell.angle_gamma   90.00
#
_symmetry.space_group_name_H-M   'P 1'
#
loop_
_entity.id
_entity.type
_entity.pdbx_description
1 polymer ?
#
loop_
_entity_poly.entity_id
_entity_poly.type
_entity_poly.pdbx_seq_one_letter_code
_entity_poly.pdbx_strand_id
1 'polypeptide(L)'
;MIYVSISTIPQRLKNLNKSVESLLKQAQKPDKIFINIPFKYKRFSETIEDDQIPKFDNNIVEITRCEDCGPGTKLLGSLNKLEKNSLLILADDDHVYEDYMIEKFFYFYSKAPNNAYSFYVHPIENFPVGQGADGFAINTNHLKGIKTFYEKVVKDYKELFLNDDVWISYFLYFLKKNKIYS
;
A
#
# COMPACT_ATOMS: atom_id res chain seq x y z
N MET A 1 2.04 15.00 -4.19
CA MET A 1 1.53 14.01 -5.18
C MET A 1 0.57 13.05 -4.49
N ILE A 2 -0.24 12.33 -5.27
CA ILE A 2 -1.11 11.23 -4.85
C ILE A 2 -0.58 9.94 -5.48
N TYR A 3 -0.10 9.04 -4.64
CA TYR A 3 0.37 7.72 -5.03
C TYR A 3 -0.63 6.67 -4.60
N VAL A 4 -0.92 5.71 -5.46
CA VAL A 4 -1.50 4.43 -5.06
C VAL A 4 -0.42 3.37 -5.18
N SER A 5 -0.35 2.46 -4.21
CA SER A 5 0.65 1.39 -4.24
C SER A 5 0.02 0.06 -3.84
N ILE A 6 0.16 -0.91 -4.73
CA ILE A 6 -0.38 -2.26 -4.59
C ILE A 6 0.77 -3.28 -4.75
N SER A 7 0.53 -4.52 -4.39
CA SER A 7 1.42 -5.63 -4.72
C SER A 7 0.60 -6.82 -5.18
N THR A 8 1.12 -7.59 -6.15
CA THR A 8 0.45 -8.79 -6.65
C THR A 8 1.24 -10.05 -6.34
N ILE A 9 0.54 -11.19 -6.33
CA ILE A 9 1.11 -12.53 -6.21
C ILE A 9 0.77 -13.37 -7.44
N PRO A 10 1.46 -14.49 -7.71
CA PRO A 10 1.26 -15.28 -8.92
C PRO A 10 -0.21 -15.69 -9.14
N GLN A 11 -0.92 -16.11 -8.09
CA GLN A 11 -2.30 -16.57 -8.22
C GLN A 11 -3.30 -15.45 -8.56
N ARG A 12 -2.96 -14.19 -8.29
CA ARG A 12 -3.83 -13.01 -8.49
C ARG A 12 -3.55 -12.24 -9.77
N LEU A 13 -2.39 -12.46 -10.38
CA LEU A 13 -1.93 -11.74 -11.59
C LEU A 13 -2.98 -11.68 -12.70
N LYS A 14 -3.71 -12.78 -12.93
CA LYS A 14 -4.76 -12.87 -13.97
C LYS A 14 -5.90 -11.86 -13.81
N ASN A 15 -6.16 -11.40 -12.58
CA ASN A 15 -7.25 -10.49 -12.25
C ASN A 15 -6.77 -9.06 -11.94
N LEU A 16 -5.45 -8.83 -11.91
CA LEU A 16 -4.83 -7.56 -11.54
C LEU A 16 -5.41 -6.36 -12.31
N ASN A 17 -5.70 -6.54 -13.60
CA ASN A 17 -6.25 -5.48 -14.45
C ASN A 17 -7.55 -4.88 -13.90
N LYS A 18 -8.42 -5.68 -13.27
CA LYS A 18 -9.69 -5.18 -12.73
C LYS A 18 -9.46 -4.13 -11.64
N SER A 19 -8.55 -4.43 -10.73
CA SER A 19 -8.18 -3.55 -9.63
C SER A 19 -7.49 -2.30 -10.15
N VAL A 20 -6.50 -2.45 -11.05
CA VAL A 20 -5.81 -1.32 -11.67
C VAL A 20 -6.76 -0.41 -12.46
N GLU A 21 -7.70 -0.97 -13.23
CA GLU A 21 -8.71 -0.19 -13.94
C GLU A 21 -9.61 0.61 -13.00
N SER A 22 -10.02 0.03 -11.86
CA SER A 22 -10.83 0.76 -10.87
C SER A 22 -10.07 1.94 -10.25
N LEU A 23 -8.76 1.78 -10.03
CA LEU A 23 -7.87 2.84 -9.53
C LEU A 23 -7.63 3.94 -10.58
N LEU A 24 -7.55 3.56 -11.86
CA LEU A 24 -7.46 4.51 -12.97
C LEU A 24 -8.78 5.27 -13.19
N LYS A 25 -9.92 4.68 -12.84
CA LYS A 25 -11.26 5.26 -13.00
C LYS A 25 -11.66 6.24 -11.89
N GLN A 26 -10.86 6.38 -10.84
CA GLN A 26 -11.11 7.30 -9.71
C GLN A 26 -11.43 8.73 -10.16
N ALA A 27 -12.38 9.39 -9.48
CA ALA A 27 -12.79 10.76 -9.74
C ALA A 27 -11.62 11.74 -9.54
N GLN A 28 -10.92 11.60 -8.42
CA GLN A 28 -9.60 12.20 -8.21
C GLN A 28 -8.52 11.26 -8.77
N LYS A 29 -7.81 11.68 -9.81
CA LYS A 29 -6.75 10.85 -10.40
C LYS A 29 -5.51 10.77 -9.51
N PRO A 30 -4.87 9.58 -9.38
CA PRO A 30 -3.54 9.49 -8.81
C PRO A 30 -2.49 9.99 -9.81
N ASP A 31 -1.38 10.50 -9.30
CA ASP A 31 -0.22 10.87 -10.11
C ASP A 31 0.59 9.63 -10.54
N LYS A 32 0.59 8.58 -9.70
CA LYS A 32 1.23 7.29 -10.00
C LYS A 32 0.52 6.14 -9.28
N ILE A 33 0.46 4.99 -9.94
CA ILE A 33 0.05 3.70 -9.39
C ILE A 33 1.27 2.77 -9.48
N PHE A 34 1.84 2.42 -8.33
CA PHE A 34 2.92 1.45 -8.26
C PHE A 34 2.34 0.05 -8.11
N ILE A 35 2.77 -0.86 -9.00
CA ILE A 35 2.49 -2.28 -8.89
C ILE A 35 3.79 -2.97 -8.51
N ASN A 36 3.89 -3.36 -7.25
CA ASN A 36 5.09 -4.00 -6.71
C ASN A 36 5.04 -5.51 -6.93
N ILE A 37 6.02 -6.03 -7.66
CA ILE A 37 6.08 -7.44 -8.04
C ILE A 37 7.43 -8.02 -7.60
N PRO A 38 7.44 -8.87 -6.56
CA PRO A 38 8.66 -9.53 -6.14
C PRO A 38 9.31 -10.38 -7.24
N PHE A 39 10.65 -10.37 -7.30
CA PHE A 39 11.39 -11.31 -8.15
C PHE A 39 11.22 -12.76 -7.69
N LYS A 40 11.15 -12.95 -6.38
CA LYS A 40 10.89 -14.24 -5.71
C LYS A 40 10.02 -13.99 -4.51
N TYR A 41 9.10 -14.91 -4.24
CA TYR A 41 8.23 -14.85 -3.09
C TYR A 41 8.76 -15.76 -1.98
N LYS A 42 8.65 -15.32 -0.74
CA LYS A 42 8.96 -16.13 0.45
C LYS A 42 7.82 -17.08 0.79
N ARG A 43 6.60 -16.76 0.36
CA ARG A 43 5.36 -17.49 0.67
C ARG A 43 4.97 -18.51 -0.39
N PHE A 44 5.52 -18.40 -1.59
CA PHE A 44 5.13 -19.20 -2.76
C PHE A 44 6.38 -19.66 -3.50
N SER A 45 6.31 -20.83 -4.13
CA SER A 45 7.39 -21.33 -4.99
C SER A 45 7.38 -20.69 -6.38
N GLU A 46 6.21 -20.28 -6.84
CA GLU A 46 5.97 -19.68 -8.14
C GLU A 46 6.52 -18.25 -8.19
N THR A 47 7.04 -17.86 -9.35
CA THR A 47 7.49 -16.51 -9.66
C THR A 47 6.58 -15.88 -10.72
N ILE A 48 6.70 -14.56 -10.88
CA ILE A 48 6.09 -13.84 -12.01
C ILE A 48 7.24 -13.36 -12.89
N GLU A 49 7.34 -13.95 -14.07
CA GLU A 49 8.29 -13.56 -15.10
C GLU A 49 7.80 -12.29 -15.81
N ASP A 50 8.73 -11.51 -16.37
CA ASP A 50 8.41 -10.18 -16.90
C ASP A 50 7.46 -10.23 -18.11
N ASP A 51 7.47 -11.31 -18.88
CA ASP A 51 6.56 -11.55 -20.01
C ASP A 51 5.12 -11.90 -19.58
N GLN A 52 4.93 -12.31 -18.33
CA GLN A 52 3.61 -12.59 -17.74
C GLN A 52 2.93 -11.32 -17.21
N ILE A 53 3.69 -10.25 -16.97
CA ILE A 53 3.17 -9.01 -16.40
C ILE A 53 2.28 -8.31 -17.45
N PRO A 54 1.03 -7.96 -17.11
CA PRO A 54 0.16 -7.22 -18.03
C PRO A 54 0.82 -5.93 -18.50
N LYS A 55 0.68 -5.64 -19.79
CA LYS A 55 1.09 -4.36 -20.36
C LYS A 55 0.02 -3.32 -20.06
N PHE A 56 0.41 -2.24 -19.43
CA PHE A 56 -0.47 -1.12 -19.13
C PHE A 56 -0.10 0.06 -20.04
N ASP A 57 -1.00 0.46 -20.95
CA ASP A 57 -0.78 1.57 -21.88
C ASP A 57 -0.98 2.96 -21.23
N ASN A 58 -0.78 3.05 -19.91
CA ASN A 58 -0.98 4.27 -19.14
C ASN A 58 0.27 4.61 -18.34
N ASN A 59 0.83 5.81 -18.56
CA ASN A 59 2.05 6.30 -17.91
C ASN A 59 1.91 6.56 -16.39
N ILE A 60 0.68 6.54 -15.87
CA ILE A 60 0.39 6.56 -14.44
C ILE A 60 0.70 5.20 -13.81
N VAL A 61 0.68 4.10 -14.56
CA VAL A 61 0.99 2.77 -14.02
C VAL A 61 2.48 2.49 -14.14
N GLU A 62 3.11 2.08 -13.04
CA GLU A 62 4.53 1.75 -13.01
C GLU A 62 4.77 0.41 -12.28
N ILE A 63 5.33 -0.53 -13.01
CA ILE A 63 5.78 -1.81 -12.46
C ILE A 63 7.08 -1.59 -11.69
N THR A 64 7.11 -2.07 -10.45
CA THR A 64 8.32 -2.05 -9.62
C THR A 64 8.69 -3.46 -9.25
N ARG A 65 9.81 -3.96 -9.80
CA ARG A 65 10.38 -5.24 -9.41
C ARG A 65 11.16 -5.08 -8.10
N CYS A 66 10.90 -5.94 -7.10
CA CYS A 66 11.43 -5.75 -5.75
C CYS A 66 11.68 -7.06 -5.00
N GLU A 67 12.09 -6.96 -3.73
CA GLU A 67 12.13 -8.09 -2.80
C GLU A 67 10.74 -8.33 -2.16
N ASP A 68 10.43 -9.58 -1.83
CA ASP A 68 9.19 -9.92 -1.12
C ASP A 68 9.27 -9.54 0.37
N CYS A 69 8.42 -8.58 0.73
CA CYS A 69 8.18 -8.15 2.10
C CYS A 69 6.83 -8.64 2.65
N GLY A 70 6.30 -9.73 2.10
CA GLY A 70 4.98 -10.23 2.45
C GLY A 70 3.88 -9.32 1.88
N PRO A 71 2.70 -9.27 2.50
CA PRO A 71 1.68 -8.27 2.18
C PRO A 71 2.22 -6.82 2.24
N GLY A 72 3.18 -6.56 3.12
CA GLY A 72 3.86 -5.27 3.27
C GLY A 72 4.64 -4.80 2.03
N THR A 73 4.81 -5.66 1.02
CA THR A 73 5.38 -5.31 -0.28
C THR A 73 4.65 -4.14 -0.95
N LYS A 74 3.32 -4.02 -0.74
CA LYS A 74 2.53 -2.89 -1.25
C LYS A 74 3.04 -1.52 -0.80
N LEU A 75 3.68 -1.45 0.37
CA LEU A 75 4.33 -0.24 0.88
C LEU A 75 5.82 -0.21 0.56
N LEU A 76 6.53 -1.30 0.84
CA LEU A 76 7.99 -1.30 0.84
C LEU A 76 8.61 -1.41 -0.55
N GLY A 77 7.91 -2.00 -1.53
CA GLY A 77 8.42 -2.22 -2.88
C GLY A 77 8.73 -0.93 -3.64
N SER A 78 7.93 0.13 -3.42
CA SER A 78 8.05 1.43 -4.08
C SER A 78 8.52 2.55 -3.13
N LEU A 79 8.91 2.22 -1.90
CA LEU A 79 9.19 3.20 -0.84
C LEU A 79 10.22 4.27 -1.24
N ASN A 80 11.25 3.89 -2.00
CA ASN A 80 12.31 4.79 -2.46
C ASN A 80 11.88 5.71 -3.63
N LYS A 81 10.72 5.46 -4.24
CA LYS A 81 10.14 6.25 -5.32
C LYS A 81 9.14 7.30 -4.82
N LEU A 82 8.80 7.26 -3.53
CA LEU A 82 7.83 8.19 -2.94
C LEU A 82 8.49 9.53 -2.64
N GLU A 83 7.89 10.60 -3.14
CA GLU A 83 8.26 11.95 -2.76
C GLU A 83 7.71 12.31 -1.37
N LYS A 84 8.40 13.24 -0.69
CA LYS A 84 7.90 13.88 0.54
C LYS A 84 6.65 14.70 0.24
N ASN A 85 5.93 15.09 1.30
CA ASN A 85 4.71 15.92 1.20
C ASN A 85 3.69 15.35 0.19
N SER A 86 3.54 14.03 0.18
CA SER A 86 2.64 13.33 -0.71
C SER A 86 1.69 12.43 0.07
N LEU A 87 0.55 12.14 -0.55
CA LEU A 87 -0.41 11.16 -0.07
C LEU A 87 -0.08 9.81 -0.72
N LEU A 88 0.18 8.79 0.09
CA LEU A 88 0.26 7.40 -0.33
C LEU A 88 -1.03 6.70 0.07
N ILE A 89 -1.64 5.96 -0.85
CA ILE A 89 -2.78 5.09 -0.59
C ILE A 89 -2.32 3.66 -0.85
N LEU A 90 -2.29 2.84 0.18
CA LEU A 90 -2.09 1.40 0.04
C LEU A 90 -3.43 0.74 -0.32
N ALA A 91 -3.39 -0.20 -1.24
CA ALA A 91 -4.56 -0.95 -1.69
C ALA A 91 -4.16 -2.39 -2.04
N ASP A 92 -5.16 -3.27 -2.09
CA ASP A 92 -5.03 -4.65 -2.52
C ASP A 92 -5.31 -4.83 -4.02
N ASP A 93 -4.72 -5.88 -4.59
CA ASP A 93 -4.73 -6.23 -6.01
C ASP A 93 -5.95 -7.04 -6.47
N ASP A 94 -6.85 -7.38 -5.56
CA ASP A 94 -8.02 -8.23 -5.77
C ASP A 94 -9.37 -7.54 -5.49
N HIS A 95 -9.37 -6.20 -5.39
CA HIS A 95 -10.56 -5.39 -5.13
C HIS A 95 -10.86 -4.43 -6.29
N VAL A 96 -12.15 -4.22 -6.54
CA VAL A 96 -12.65 -3.11 -7.38
C VAL A 96 -13.07 -2.00 -6.44
N TYR A 97 -12.38 -0.86 -6.51
CA TYR A 97 -12.64 0.28 -5.62
C TYR A 97 -13.69 1.22 -6.20
N GLU A 98 -14.55 1.74 -5.34
CA GLU A 98 -15.47 2.82 -5.67
C GLU A 98 -14.70 4.06 -6.12
N ASP A 99 -15.23 4.78 -7.11
CA ASP A 99 -14.54 5.86 -7.82
C ASP A 99 -14.22 7.10 -6.95
N TYR A 100 -14.82 7.19 -5.77
CA TYR A 100 -14.61 8.28 -4.81
C TYR A 100 -13.50 8.02 -3.79
N MET A 101 -12.89 6.83 -3.75
CA MET A 101 -11.91 6.45 -2.70
C MET A 101 -10.77 7.47 -2.57
N ILE A 102 -10.10 7.80 -3.70
CA ILE A 102 -8.98 8.74 -3.70
C ILE A 102 -9.44 10.16 -3.32
N GLU A 103 -10.61 10.60 -3.81
CA GLU A 103 -11.14 11.93 -3.50
C GLU A 103 -11.36 12.10 -2.00
N LYS A 104 -11.96 11.10 -1.34
CA LYS A 104 -12.21 11.14 0.11
C LYS A 104 -10.92 11.14 0.90
N PHE A 105 -9.96 10.27 0.55
CA PHE A 105 -8.67 10.27 1.22
C PHE A 105 -7.92 11.59 1.03
N PHE A 106 -7.93 12.14 -0.18
CA PHE A 106 -7.30 13.42 -0.46
C PHE A 106 -7.94 14.56 0.32
N TYR A 107 -9.27 14.58 0.44
CA TYR A 107 -9.98 15.55 1.26
C TYR A 107 -9.49 15.53 2.71
N PHE A 108 -9.49 14.38 3.39
CA PHE A 108 -9.06 14.29 4.79
C PHE A 108 -7.57 14.54 4.97
N TYR A 109 -6.73 14.03 4.05
CA TYR A 109 -5.31 14.35 4.00
C TYR A 109 -5.06 15.87 3.93
N SER A 110 -5.80 16.60 3.08
CA SER A 110 -5.64 18.05 2.92
C SER A 110 -6.03 18.84 4.17
N LYS A 111 -6.98 18.34 4.96
CA LYS A 111 -7.46 18.98 6.19
C LYS A 111 -6.58 18.69 7.39
N ALA A 112 -6.11 17.46 7.52
CA ALA A 112 -5.31 17.03 8.65
C ALA A 112 -4.24 16.02 8.19
N PRO A 113 -3.14 16.51 7.56
CA PRO A 113 -2.10 15.67 6.97
C PRO A 113 -1.22 14.93 8.00
N ASN A 114 -1.44 15.19 9.30
CA ASN A 114 -0.74 14.54 10.41
C ASN A 114 -1.41 13.25 10.88
N ASN A 115 -2.52 12.83 10.27
CA ASN A 115 -3.16 11.55 10.55
C ASN A 115 -3.06 10.61 9.34
N ALA A 116 -3.38 9.35 9.57
CA ALA A 116 -3.62 8.36 8.54
C ALA A 116 -5.11 7.98 8.52
N TYR A 117 -5.58 7.45 7.41
CA TYR A 117 -7.00 7.20 7.18
C TYR A 117 -7.21 5.87 6.47
N SER A 118 -8.23 5.12 6.82
CA SER A 118 -8.67 3.93 6.07
C SER A 118 -10.19 3.87 6.13
N PHE A 119 -10.88 3.42 5.09
CA PHE A 119 -12.34 3.31 5.15
C PHE A 119 -12.82 2.33 6.24
N TYR A 120 -11.93 1.43 6.69
CA TYR A 120 -12.19 0.58 7.84
C TYR A 120 -11.00 0.58 8.81
N VAL A 121 -11.30 0.93 10.07
CA VAL A 121 -10.34 0.88 11.17
C VAL A 121 -10.92 -0.01 12.25
N HIS A 122 -10.21 -1.10 12.56
CA HIS A 122 -10.58 -2.00 13.66
C HIS A 122 -9.59 -1.84 14.82
N PRO A 123 -10.04 -2.02 16.07
CA PRO A 123 -9.13 -1.99 17.21
C PRO A 123 -8.42 -3.35 17.38
N ILE A 124 -7.14 -3.30 17.73
CA ILE A 124 -6.46 -4.41 18.43
C ILE A 124 -6.14 -3.89 19.82
N GLU A 125 -6.79 -4.46 20.84
CA GLU A 125 -6.78 -3.95 22.21
C GLU A 125 -7.09 -2.44 22.25
N ASN A 126 -6.08 -1.61 22.56
CA ASN A 126 -6.20 -0.17 22.72
C ASN A 126 -5.56 0.65 21.58
N PHE A 127 -5.23 0.03 20.43
CA PHE A 127 -4.68 0.75 19.28
C PHE A 127 -5.47 0.50 17.99
N PRO A 128 -5.67 1.54 17.16
CA PRO A 128 -6.39 1.44 15.90
C PRO A 128 -5.52 0.81 14.81
N VAL A 129 -6.12 -0.07 14.00
CA VAL A 129 -5.50 -0.68 12.82
C VAL A 129 -6.28 -0.29 11.58
N GLY A 130 -5.64 0.47 10.68
CA GLY A 130 -6.21 0.79 9.37
C GLY A 130 -6.06 -0.39 8.42
N GLN A 131 -7.15 -0.76 7.75
CA GLN A 131 -7.17 -1.92 6.83
C GLN A 131 -6.76 -1.50 5.42
N GLY A 132 -5.85 -2.26 4.81
CA GLY A 132 -5.36 -2.01 3.45
C GLY A 132 -6.35 -2.39 2.35
N ALA A 133 -7.19 -3.41 2.60
CA ALA A 133 -8.21 -3.86 1.65
C ALA A 133 -9.28 -2.80 1.34
N ASP A 134 -9.54 -1.89 2.29
CA ASP A 134 -10.46 -0.76 2.15
C ASP A 134 -9.73 0.55 1.76
N GLY A 135 -8.45 0.44 1.39
CA GLY A 135 -7.57 1.57 1.18
C GLY A 135 -7.00 2.13 2.49
N PHE A 136 -5.70 2.44 2.49
CA PHE A 136 -5.01 3.02 3.65
C PHE A 136 -4.15 4.21 3.23
N ALA A 137 -4.65 5.41 3.51
CA ALA A 137 -4.05 6.70 3.22
C ALA A 137 -3.07 7.16 4.30
N ILE A 138 -1.83 7.44 3.88
CA ILE A 138 -0.70 7.78 4.73
C ILE A 138 0.05 8.96 4.11
N ASN A 139 0.38 9.97 4.92
CA ASN A 139 1.31 11.02 4.50
C ASN A 139 2.75 10.49 4.47
N THR A 140 3.42 10.62 3.33
CA THR A 140 4.78 10.08 3.12
C THR A 140 5.82 10.64 4.10
N ASN A 141 5.59 11.82 4.68
CA ASN A 141 6.45 12.40 5.71
C ASN A 141 6.55 11.52 6.97
N HIS A 142 5.52 10.72 7.26
CA HIS A 142 5.49 9.87 8.44
C HIS A 142 6.19 8.54 8.23
N LEU A 143 6.60 8.21 7.01
CA LEU A 143 7.25 6.92 6.68
C LEU A 143 8.75 6.89 7.00
N LYS A 144 9.36 7.99 7.45
CA LYS A 144 10.80 8.03 7.75
C LYS A 144 11.20 6.95 8.77
N GLY A 145 12.04 6.00 8.36
CA GLY A 145 12.53 4.91 9.22
C GLY A 145 11.67 3.64 9.21
N ILE A 146 10.59 3.59 8.40
CA ILE A 146 9.73 2.41 8.32
C ILE A 146 10.47 1.19 7.77
N LYS A 147 11.38 1.39 6.81
CA LYS A 147 12.24 0.32 6.28
C LYS A 147 13.13 -0.27 7.38
N THR A 148 13.77 0.56 8.18
CA THR A 148 14.60 0.11 9.31
C THR A 148 13.75 -0.60 10.38
N PHE A 149 12.53 -0.13 10.63
CA PHE A 149 11.60 -0.82 11.53
C PHE A 149 11.25 -2.21 11.00
N TYR A 150 10.88 -2.31 9.72
CA TYR A 150 10.61 -3.60 9.08
C TYR A 150 11.81 -4.56 9.18
N GLU A 151 13.01 -4.07 8.87
CA GLU A 151 14.24 -4.87 8.87
C GLU A 151 14.64 -5.38 10.25
N LYS A 152 14.31 -4.65 11.32
CA LYS A 152 14.72 -5.00 12.69
C LYS A 152 13.63 -5.68 13.52
N VAL A 153 12.36 -5.45 13.19
CA VAL A 153 11.23 -5.84 14.04
C VAL A 153 10.25 -6.78 13.32
N VAL A 154 10.09 -6.66 12.00
CA VAL A 154 9.01 -7.37 11.28
C VAL A 154 9.52 -8.60 10.55
N LYS A 155 10.57 -8.45 9.73
CA LYS A 155 10.91 -9.41 8.67
C LYS A 155 11.17 -10.85 9.14
N ASP A 156 11.61 -11.02 10.38
CA ASP A 156 12.03 -12.32 10.95
C ASP A 156 10.92 -12.95 11.83
N TYR A 157 9.79 -12.25 12.03
CA TYR A 157 8.64 -12.74 12.79
C TYR A 157 7.49 -13.05 11.84
N LYS A 158 7.12 -14.33 11.72
CA LYS A 158 6.14 -14.80 10.72
C LYS A 158 4.79 -14.10 10.85
N GLU A 159 4.33 -13.88 12.07
CA GLU A 159 3.06 -13.24 12.38
C GLU A 159 3.05 -11.79 11.89
N LEU A 160 4.10 -11.03 12.15
CA LEU A 160 4.22 -9.66 11.67
C LEU A 160 4.45 -9.60 10.15
N PHE A 161 5.27 -10.51 9.62
CA PHE A 161 5.52 -10.62 8.18
C PHE A 161 4.22 -10.82 7.37
N LEU A 162 3.22 -11.51 7.93
CA LEU A 162 1.94 -11.78 7.28
C LEU A 162 0.84 -10.73 7.56
N ASN A 163 1.06 -9.78 8.46
CA ASN A 163 0.04 -8.84 8.92
C ASN A 163 0.53 -7.40 8.80
N ASP A 164 0.52 -6.87 7.57
CA ASP A 164 1.02 -5.53 7.25
C ASP A 164 0.22 -4.39 7.86
N ASP A 165 -1.11 -4.48 7.78
CA ASP A 165 -2.00 -3.49 8.40
C ASP A 165 -1.66 -3.26 9.87
N VAL A 166 -1.34 -4.33 10.61
CA VAL A 166 -0.98 -4.27 12.03
C VAL A 166 0.34 -3.54 12.26
N TRP A 167 1.44 -3.98 11.63
CA TRP A 167 2.75 -3.38 11.93
C TRP A 167 2.90 -1.98 11.32
N ILE A 168 2.24 -1.70 10.20
CA ILE A 168 2.16 -0.34 9.61
C ILE A 168 1.42 0.58 10.59
N SER A 169 0.24 0.15 11.06
CA SER A 169 -0.54 0.93 12.03
C SER A 169 0.22 1.12 13.34
N TYR A 170 0.91 0.09 13.84
CA TYR A 170 1.77 0.18 15.02
C TYR A 170 2.87 1.22 14.84
N PHE A 171 3.57 1.20 13.70
CA PHE A 171 4.63 2.16 13.38
C PHE A 171 4.09 3.59 13.37
N LEU A 172 2.97 3.82 12.68
CA LEU A 172 2.34 5.13 12.59
C LEU A 172 1.84 5.62 13.96
N TYR A 173 1.13 4.77 14.69
CA TYR A 173 0.51 5.15 15.96
C TYR A 173 1.55 5.34 17.07
N PHE A 174 2.38 4.33 17.33
CA PHE A 174 3.28 4.36 18.49
C PHE A 174 4.58 5.10 18.23
N LEU A 175 5.16 5.00 17.02
CA LEU A 175 6.46 5.62 16.73
C LEU A 175 6.34 7.00 16.09
N LYS A 176 5.30 7.22 15.28
CA LYS A 176 5.06 8.50 14.61
C LYS A 176 4.00 9.37 15.25
N LYS A 177 3.28 8.83 16.24
CA LYS A 177 2.22 9.54 16.98
C LYS A 177 1.09 10.04 16.07
N ASN A 178 0.90 9.38 14.92
CA ASN A 178 -0.25 9.62 14.06
C ASN A 178 -1.50 9.06 14.73
N LYS A 179 -2.64 9.71 14.53
CA LYS A 179 -3.93 9.07 14.71
C LYS A 179 -4.32 8.34 13.43
N ILE A 180 -5.11 7.29 13.56
CA ILE A 180 -5.63 6.51 12.43
C ILE A 180 -7.16 6.55 12.54
N TYR A 181 -7.81 7.09 11.51
CA TYR A 181 -9.26 7.32 11.50
C TYR A 181 -9.95 6.60 10.35
N SER A 182 -11.22 6.28 10.57
CA SER A 182 -12.17 5.88 9.53
C SER A 182 -12.91 7.07 8.96
#